data_AF-A0A949PUY4-F1
#
_entry.id   AF-A0A949PUY4-F1
#
_cell.length_a   1.000
_cell.length_b   1.000
_cell.length_c   1.000
_cell.angle_alpha   90.00
_cell.angle_beta   90.00
_cell.angle_gamma   90.00
#
_symmetry.space_group_name_H-M   'P 1'
#
loop_
_entity.id
_entity.type
_entity.pdbx_description
1 polymer ?
#
loop_
_entity_poly.entity_id
_entity_poly.type
_entity_poly.pdbx_seq_one_letter_code
_entity_poly.pdbx_strand_id
1 'polypeptide(L)'
;MEVKTSLNASLLAALSGGRPRAMGAVYDALLANDLAALRDVLHAFIASIPHDWHRNNPIAQYEGYWASVFYSYFASLGVEMALEDATNHGRIDMALRLNGHTWLFEFKVVELVPEGKALQQLQDKGYADKYRADGPVHLIGVEFSRESRNIVGFETLTV
;
A
#
# COMPACT_ATOMS: atom_id res chain seq x y z
N MET A 1 3.94 -15.68 -17.33
CA MET A 1 3.87 -15.27 -15.91
C MET A 1 5.26 -15.16 -15.25
N GLU A 2 6.30 -15.87 -15.70
CA GLU A 2 7.64 -15.86 -15.05
C GLU A 2 8.40 -14.52 -15.08
N VAL A 3 8.25 -13.70 -16.12
CA VAL A 3 9.05 -12.46 -16.26
C VAL A 3 8.70 -11.41 -15.19
N LYS A 4 7.42 -11.26 -14.84
CA LYS A 4 6.98 -10.32 -13.78
C LYS A 4 7.44 -10.77 -12.40
N THR A 5 7.37 -12.08 -12.13
CA THR A 5 7.84 -12.66 -10.86
C THR A 5 9.34 -12.52 -10.70
N SER A 6 10.11 -12.71 -11.78
CA SER A 6 11.56 -12.54 -11.81
C SER A 6 11.99 -11.10 -11.58
N LEU A 7 11.31 -10.13 -12.19
CA LEU A 7 11.60 -8.71 -11.98
C LEU A 7 11.28 -8.29 -10.54
N ASN A 8 10.12 -8.68 -10.02
CA ASN A 8 9.71 -8.33 -8.66
C ASN A 8 10.59 -8.99 -7.59
N ALA A 9 11.01 -10.24 -7.81
CA ALA A 9 11.97 -10.92 -6.95
C ALA A 9 13.37 -10.28 -7.02
N SER A 10 13.80 -9.82 -8.20
CA SER A 10 15.09 -9.13 -8.39
C SER A 10 15.09 -7.74 -7.78
N LEU A 11 13.99 -7.01 -7.91
CA LEU A 11 13.78 -5.72 -7.26
C LEU A 11 13.85 -5.95 -5.75
N LEU A 12 13.00 -6.84 -5.20
CA LEU A 12 13.00 -7.15 -3.77
C LEU A 12 14.37 -7.63 -3.26
N ALA A 13 15.08 -8.50 -3.98
CA ALA A 13 16.43 -8.94 -3.60
C ALA A 13 17.42 -7.77 -3.56
N ALA A 14 17.34 -6.84 -4.53
CA ALA A 14 18.12 -5.61 -4.53
C ALA A 14 17.70 -4.63 -3.42
N LEU A 15 16.42 -4.62 -3.03
CA LEU A 15 15.83 -3.75 -2.00
C LEU A 15 15.93 -4.30 -0.57
N SER A 16 16.13 -5.60 -0.36
CA SER A 16 15.94 -6.19 0.97
C SER A 16 16.88 -7.35 1.35
N GLY A 17 17.78 -7.80 0.47
CA GLY A 17 18.87 -8.73 0.82
C GLY A 17 18.44 -10.15 1.26
N GLY A 18 17.18 -10.54 1.13
CA GLY A 18 16.61 -11.84 1.51
C GLY A 18 15.09 -11.77 1.66
N ARG A 19 14.37 -12.87 1.98
CA ARG A 19 12.94 -12.79 2.39
C ARG A 19 12.89 -12.22 3.82
N PRO A 20 12.55 -10.94 4.03
CA PRO A 20 12.66 -10.31 5.33
C PRO A 20 11.50 -10.75 6.23
N ARG A 21 11.76 -10.89 7.54
CA ARG A 21 10.75 -11.16 8.58
C ARG A 21 9.50 -10.25 8.48
N ALA A 22 9.69 -9.01 8.00
CA ALA A 22 8.61 -8.05 7.77
C ALA A 22 7.55 -8.54 6.76
N MET A 23 7.94 -9.34 5.75
CA MET A 23 7.01 -9.90 4.76
C MET A 23 5.98 -10.84 5.38
N GLY A 24 6.44 -11.72 6.28
CA GLY A 24 5.53 -12.57 7.06
C GLY A 24 4.59 -11.73 7.89
N ALA A 25 5.10 -10.71 8.57
CA ALA A 25 4.30 -9.86 9.46
C ALA A 25 3.20 -9.08 8.75
N VAL A 26 3.42 -8.57 7.53
CA VAL A 26 2.32 -7.92 6.75
C VAL A 26 1.28 -8.93 6.32
N TYR A 27 1.69 -10.10 5.84
CA TYR A 27 0.76 -11.15 5.44
C TYR A 27 -0.07 -11.65 6.64
N ASP A 28 0.57 -11.84 7.79
CA ASP A 28 -0.08 -12.22 9.04
C ASP A 28 -1.09 -11.17 9.51
N ALA A 29 -0.73 -9.88 9.42
CA ALA A 29 -1.63 -8.78 9.77
C ALA A 29 -2.86 -8.73 8.84
N LEU A 30 -2.68 -8.94 7.53
CA LEU A 30 -3.79 -9.02 6.59
C LEU A 30 -4.69 -10.25 6.86
N LEU A 31 -4.10 -11.42 7.15
CA LEU A 31 -4.88 -12.62 7.47
C LEU A 31 -5.68 -12.47 8.76
N ALA A 32 -5.13 -11.79 9.76
CA ALA A 32 -5.79 -11.50 11.03
C ALA A 32 -6.78 -10.33 10.95
N ASN A 33 -6.85 -9.63 9.81
CA ASN A 33 -7.56 -8.36 9.64
C ASN A 33 -7.15 -7.29 10.67
N ASP A 34 -5.89 -7.30 11.11
CA ASP A 34 -5.36 -6.39 12.12
C ASP A 34 -4.80 -5.12 11.46
N LEU A 35 -5.65 -4.11 11.34
CA LEU A 35 -5.33 -2.80 10.75
C LEU A 35 -4.22 -2.07 11.51
N ALA A 36 -4.14 -2.24 12.84
CA ALA A 36 -3.13 -1.57 13.65
C ALA A 36 -1.76 -2.23 13.45
N ALA A 37 -1.69 -3.56 13.46
CA ALA A 37 -0.46 -4.28 13.15
C ALA A 37 -0.01 -4.01 11.70
N LEU A 38 -0.95 -3.96 10.75
CA LEU A 38 -0.65 -3.64 9.36
C LEU A 38 0.01 -2.26 9.23
N ARG A 39 -0.54 -1.24 9.90
CA ARG A 39 0.06 0.11 9.95
C ARG A 39 1.50 0.04 10.47
N ASP A 40 1.70 -0.58 11.63
CA ASP A 40 2.99 -0.56 12.32
C ASP A 40 4.07 -1.29 11.51
N VAL A 41 3.72 -2.43 10.90
CA VAL A 41 4.66 -3.19 10.05
C VAL A 41 4.97 -2.44 8.75
N LEU A 42 3.98 -1.80 8.10
CA LEU A 42 4.21 -1.00 6.90
C LEU A 42 5.06 0.23 7.19
N HIS A 43 4.81 0.93 8.29
CA HIS A 43 5.63 2.05 8.72
C HIS A 43 7.08 1.62 8.98
N ALA A 44 7.29 0.48 9.68
CA ALA A 44 8.62 -0.07 9.91
C ALA A 44 9.31 -0.51 8.61
N PHE A 45 8.55 -1.08 7.66
CA PHE A 45 9.07 -1.45 6.35
C PHE A 45 9.58 -0.21 5.58
N ILE A 46 8.79 0.85 5.50
CA ILE A 46 9.21 2.08 4.81
C ILE A 46 10.42 2.73 5.52
N ALA A 47 10.42 2.76 6.86
CA ALA A 47 11.57 3.23 7.64
C ALA A 47 12.86 2.43 7.40
N SER A 48 12.75 1.17 6.95
CA SER A 48 13.91 0.32 6.65
C SER A 48 14.52 0.58 5.27
N ILE A 49 13.84 1.34 4.40
CA ILE A 49 14.34 1.68 3.07
C ILE A 49 15.54 2.65 3.22
N PRO A 50 16.73 2.34 2.68
CA PRO A 50 17.91 3.19 2.83
C PRO A 50 17.68 4.62 2.32
N HIS A 51 18.07 5.61 3.12
CA HIS A 51 17.88 7.03 2.81
C HIS A 51 18.50 7.45 1.45
N ASP A 52 19.61 6.82 1.06
CA ASP A 52 20.29 7.11 -0.22
C ASP A 52 19.43 6.80 -1.44
N TRP A 53 18.45 5.89 -1.31
CA TRP A 53 17.51 5.58 -2.38
C TRP A 53 16.49 6.68 -2.59
N HIS A 54 16.18 7.43 -1.54
CA HIS A 54 15.34 8.60 -1.65
C HIS A 54 16.13 9.86 -2.05
N ARG A 55 17.43 9.95 -1.68
CA ARG A 55 18.29 11.07 -2.06
C ARG A 55 18.56 11.11 -3.57
N ASN A 56 18.72 9.94 -4.19
CA ASN A 56 18.98 9.82 -5.62
C ASN A 56 17.70 9.67 -6.46
N ASN A 57 16.52 9.80 -5.86
CA ASN A 57 15.26 9.57 -6.55
C ASN A 57 14.28 10.75 -6.41
N PRO A 58 14.33 11.72 -7.36
CA PRO A 58 13.40 12.85 -7.39
C PRO A 58 11.94 12.43 -7.46
N ILE A 59 11.63 11.19 -7.89
CA ILE A 59 10.24 10.75 -8.06
C ILE A 59 9.55 10.39 -6.74
N ALA A 60 10.30 10.28 -5.63
CA ALA A 60 9.76 9.97 -4.30
C ALA A 60 8.80 11.04 -3.76
N GLN A 61 8.75 12.21 -4.41
CA GLN A 61 7.80 13.29 -4.13
C GLN A 61 6.40 13.08 -4.74
N TYR A 62 6.21 12.01 -5.53
CA TYR A 62 4.94 11.71 -6.20
C TYR A 62 4.29 10.45 -5.62
N GLU A 63 2.95 10.47 -5.58
CA GLU A 63 2.12 9.36 -5.08
C GLU A 63 2.42 8.03 -5.80
N GLY A 64 2.62 8.09 -7.13
CA GLY A 64 2.91 6.91 -7.94
C GLY A 64 4.19 6.15 -7.53
N TYR A 65 5.18 6.82 -6.94
CA TYR A 65 6.36 6.14 -6.39
C TYR A 65 5.98 5.22 -5.24
N TRP A 66 5.23 5.74 -4.27
CA TRP A 66 4.82 5.00 -3.08
C TRP A 66 3.84 3.88 -3.44
N ALA A 67 2.90 4.14 -4.35
CA ALA A 67 2.03 3.11 -4.92
C ALA A 67 2.85 1.97 -5.56
N SER A 68 3.94 2.30 -6.28
CA SER A 68 4.83 1.30 -6.89
C SER A 68 5.63 0.50 -5.86
N VAL A 69 6.08 1.14 -4.76
CA VAL A 69 6.75 0.46 -3.65
C VAL A 69 5.80 -0.54 -2.98
N PHE A 70 4.58 -0.09 -2.65
CA PHE A 70 3.55 -0.95 -2.06
C PHE A 70 3.18 -2.09 -3.01
N TYR A 71 2.93 -1.80 -4.29
CA TYR A 71 2.66 -2.83 -5.29
C TYR A 71 3.77 -3.88 -5.36
N SER A 72 5.02 -3.45 -5.45
CA SER A 72 6.16 -4.36 -5.54
C SER A 72 6.25 -5.24 -4.29
N TYR A 73 5.98 -4.66 -3.13
CA TYR A 73 5.96 -5.37 -1.86
C TYR A 73 4.83 -6.40 -1.79
N PHE A 74 3.57 -6.03 -2.04
CA PHE A 74 2.45 -6.97 -2.00
C PHE A 74 2.52 -8.03 -3.11
N ALA A 75 3.00 -7.68 -4.31
CA ALA A 75 3.24 -8.65 -5.39
C ALA A 75 4.21 -9.73 -4.94
N SER A 76 5.23 -9.37 -4.17
CA SER A 76 6.22 -10.32 -3.68
C SER A 76 5.72 -11.21 -2.54
N LEU A 77 4.59 -10.86 -1.90
CA LEU A 77 3.86 -11.71 -0.96
C LEU A 77 2.93 -12.71 -1.67
N GLY A 78 2.73 -12.58 -2.99
CA GLY A 78 1.82 -13.42 -3.76
C GLY A 78 0.34 -13.18 -3.45
N VAL A 79 0.00 -12.04 -2.84
CA VAL A 79 -1.38 -11.62 -2.60
C VAL A 79 -2.04 -11.31 -3.94
N GLU A 80 -3.31 -11.67 -4.11
CA GLU A 80 -4.08 -11.32 -5.30
C GLU A 80 -4.37 -9.81 -5.29
N MET A 81 -4.01 -9.13 -6.38
CA MET A 81 -4.16 -7.67 -6.48
C MET A 81 -4.83 -7.29 -7.79
N ALA A 82 -5.69 -6.28 -7.72
CA ALA A 82 -6.13 -5.50 -8.87
C ALA A 82 -5.48 -4.10 -8.76
N LEU A 83 -4.65 -3.77 -9.75
CA LEU A 83 -4.14 -2.42 -9.92
C LEU A 83 -5.02 -1.65 -10.89
N GLU A 84 -5.07 -0.33 -10.70
CA GLU A 84 -5.73 0.58 -11.62
C GLU A 84 -7.18 0.18 -11.91
N ASP A 85 -7.90 -0.28 -10.87
CA ASP A 85 -9.27 -0.71 -11.04
C ASP A 85 -10.13 0.53 -11.32
N ALA A 86 -10.42 0.72 -12.60
CA ALA A 86 -11.28 1.79 -13.08
C ALA A 86 -12.70 1.50 -12.62
N THR A 87 -13.16 2.28 -11.64
CA THR A 87 -14.57 2.37 -11.31
C THR A 87 -15.24 3.42 -12.19
N ASN A 88 -16.57 3.47 -12.15
CA ASN A 88 -17.35 4.56 -12.73
C ASN A 88 -17.04 5.95 -12.12
N HIS A 89 -16.33 6.02 -10.99
CA HIS A 89 -16.05 7.27 -10.27
C HIS A 89 -14.58 7.71 -10.31
N GLY A 90 -13.70 6.89 -10.88
CA GLY A 90 -12.26 7.13 -10.93
C GLY A 90 -11.44 5.84 -10.80
N ARG A 91 -10.11 6.01 -10.75
CA ARG A 91 -9.17 4.92 -10.57
C ARG A 91 -8.74 4.84 -9.11
N ILE A 92 -8.80 3.66 -8.53
CA ILE A 92 -8.20 3.40 -7.22
C ILE A 92 -6.72 3.07 -7.39
N ASP A 93 -5.88 3.50 -6.45
CA ASP A 93 -4.44 3.25 -6.56
C ASP A 93 -4.11 1.77 -6.44
N MET A 94 -4.72 1.07 -5.46
CA MET A 94 -4.48 -0.35 -5.26
C MET A 94 -5.64 -1.05 -4.54
N ALA A 95 -6.03 -2.22 -5.03
CA ALA A 95 -6.97 -3.12 -4.36
C ALA A 95 -6.32 -4.49 -4.14
N LEU A 96 -6.42 -5.02 -2.92
CA LEU A 96 -5.97 -6.37 -2.56
C LEU A 96 -7.19 -7.22 -2.18
N ARG A 97 -7.15 -8.51 -2.51
CA ARG A 97 -8.11 -9.49 -2.02
C ARG A 97 -7.39 -10.61 -1.29
N LEU A 98 -7.81 -10.86 -0.05
CA LEU A 98 -7.28 -11.95 0.76
C LEU A 98 -8.34 -12.46 1.72
N ASN A 99 -8.52 -13.79 1.78
CA ASN A 99 -9.41 -14.46 2.73
C ASN A 99 -10.87 -13.95 2.75
N GLY A 100 -11.40 -13.53 1.59
CA GLY A 100 -12.76 -12.96 1.50
C GLY A 100 -12.87 -11.50 1.95
N HIS A 101 -11.75 -10.85 2.25
CA HIS A 101 -11.68 -9.42 2.55
C HIS A 101 -11.07 -8.65 1.39
N THR A 102 -11.62 -7.47 1.13
CA THR A 102 -11.08 -6.52 0.14
C THR A 102 -10.40 -5.37 0.87
N TRP A 103 -9.22 -4.99 0.40
CA TRP A 103 -8.41 -3.92 0.98
C TRP A 103 -8.13 -2.87 -0.08
N LEU A 104 -8.67 -1.68 0.09
CA LEU A 104 -8.59 -0.58 -0.86
C LEU A 104 -7.65 0.49 -0.32
N PHE A 105 -6.57 0.76 -1.05
CA PHE A 105 -5.57 1.76 -0.68
C PHE A 105 -5.67 2.98 -1.59
N GLU A 106 -5.55 4.15 -0.97
CA GLU A 106 -5.33 5.43 -1.65
C GLU A 106 -4.09 6.08 -1.02
N PHE A 107 -3.20 6.61 -1.86
CA PHE A 107 -1.95 7.21 -1.41
C PHE A 107 -1.97 8.72 -1.64
N LYS A 108 -1.48 9.48 -0.65
CA LYS A 108 -1.18 10.91 -0.80
C LYS A 108 0.23 11.23 -0.34
N VAL A 109 0.82 12.26 -0.94
CA VAL A 109 2.10 12.83 -0.49
C VAL A 109 1.85 14.24 0.03
N VAL A 110 2.14 14.44 1.32
CA VAL A 110 2.00 15.72 2.04
C VAL A 110 3.38 16.29 2.40
N GLU A 111 3.44 17.55 2.80
CA GLU A 111 4.71 18.16 3.24
C GLU A 111 5.19 17.53 4.56
N LEU A 112 4.43 17.73 5.64
CA LEU A 112 4.84 17.34 7.00
C LEU A 112 3.76 16.57 7.76
N VAL A 113 2.55 17.12 7.86
CA VAL A 113 1.45 16.57 8.67
C VAL A 113 0.39 15.93 7.79
N PRO A 114 -0.31 14.88 8.29
CA PRO A 114 -1.42 14.29 7.57
C PRO A 114 -2.58 15.28 7.41
N GLU A 115 -3.29 15.17 6.29
CA GLU A 115 -4.45 15.97 5.92
C GLU A 115 -5.75 15.14 5.85
N GLY A 116 -5.67 13.80 5.96
CA GLY A 116 -6.82 12.89 5.90
C GLY A 116 -7.47 12.78 4.52
N LYS A 117 -6.83 13.32 3.48
CA LYS A 117 -7.38 13.40 2.12
C LYS A 117 -7.44 12.03 1.45
N ALA A 118 -6.53 11.13 1.80
CA ALA A 118 -6.49 9.79 1.24
C ALA A 118 -7.77 8.98 1.56
N LEU A 119 -8.14 8.88 2.85
CA LEU A 119 -9.33 8.14 3.26
C LEU A 119 -10.62 8.86 2.83
N GLN A 120 -10.64 10.19 2.86
CA GLN A 120 -11.79 10.97 2.39
C GLN A 120 -12.06 10.68 0.90
N GLN A 121 -11.03 10.61 0.06
CA GLN A 121 -11.20 10.30 -1.36
C GLN A 121 -11.81 8.91 -1.58
N LEU A 122 -11.40 7.89 -0.82
CA LEU A 122 -11.99 6.54 -0.90
C LEU A 122 -13.49 6.56 -0.61
N GLN A 123 -13.91 7.33 0.39
CA GLN A 123 -15.31 7.47 0.80
C GLN A 123 -16.12 8.26 -0.23
N ASP A 124 -15.62 9.44 -0.65
CA ASP A 124 -16.31 10.34 -1.59
C ASP A 124 -16.57 9.67 -2.95
N LYS A 125 -15.65 8.80 -3.37
CA LYS A 125 -15.76 8.06 -4.64
C LYS A 125 -16.60 6.79 -4.55
N GLY A 126 -16.99 6.37 -3.34
CA GLY A 126 -17.80 5.17 -3.15
C GLY A 126 -17.14 3.89 -3.70
N TYR A 127 -15.81 3.80 -3.68
CA TYR A 127 -15.11 2.67 -4.29
C TYR A 127 -15.43 1.32 -3.65
N ALA A 128 -15.87 1.31 -2.39
CA ALA A 128 -16.31 0.10 -1.70
C ALA A 128 -17.51 -0.57 -2.38
N ASP A 129 -18.38 0.19 -3.06
CA ASP A 129 -19.66 -0.30 -3.59
C ASP A 129 -19.49 -1.46 -4.57
N LYS A 130 -18.40 -1.44 -5.33
CA LYS A 130 -18.04 -2.50 -6.27
C LYS A 130 -17.81 -3.85 -5.58
N TYR A 131 -17.33 -3.84 -4.33
CA TYR A 131 -16.82 -5.02 -3.62
C TYR A 131 -17.72 -5.51 -2.49
N ARG A 132 -18.78 -4.76 -2.14
CA ARG A 132 -19.66 -5.10 -1.00
C ARG A 132 -20.29 -6.49 -1.08
N ALA A 133 -20.49 -7.02 -2.29
CA ALA A 133 -21.04 -8.36 -2.48
C ALA A 133 -20.03 -9.48 -2.18
N ASP A 134 -18.72 -9.17 -2.21
CA ASP A 134 -17.64 -10.15 -2.08
C ASP A 134 -17.22 -10.36 -0.61
N GLY A 135 -17.58 -9.43 0.28
CA GLY A 135 -17.25 -9.48 1.71
C GLY A 135 -16.94 -8.09 2.31
N PRO A 136 -16.36 -8.04 3.52
CA PRO A 136 -15.97 -6.78 4.15
C PRO A 136 -14.91 -6.02 3.32
N VAL A 137 -15.03 -4.69 3.29
CA VAL A 137 -14.12 -3.82 2.56
C VAL A 137 -13.40 -2.88 3.52
N HIS A 138 -12.08 -2.97 3.56
CA HIS A 138 -11.20 -2.11 4.34
C HIS A 138 -10.68 -0.97 3.46
N LEU A 139 -11.11 0.25 3.74
CA LEU A 139 -10.57 1.48 3.15
C LEU A 139 -9.36 1.93 3.95
N ILE A 140 -8.24 2.17 3.26
CA ILE A 140 -6.98 2.57 3.88
C ILE A 140 -6.44 3.80 3.15
N GLY A 141 -6.51 4.94 3.81
CA GLY A 141 -5.84 6.16 3.37
C GLY A 141 -4.43 6.23 3.95
N VAL A 142 -3.42 6.26 3.09
CA VAL A 142 -2.02 6.35 3.51
C VAL A 142 -1.42 7.65 3.02
N GLU A 143 -0.81 8.41 3.93
CA GLU A 143 -0.19 9.70 3.62
C GLU A 143 1.29 9.68 3.99
N PHE A 144 2.15 10.03 3.03
CA PHE A 144 3.60 10.09 3.20
C PHE A 144 4.06 11.54 3.31
N SER A 145 4.97 11.84 4.22
CA SER A 145 5.62 13.15 4.28
C SER A 145 6.82 13.21 3.33
N ARG A 146 6.96 14.32 2.59
CA ARG A 146 8.14 14.61 1.77
C ARG A 146 9.41 14.79 2.60
N GLU A 147 9.26 15.30 3.82
CA GLU A 147 10.36 15.57 4.74
C GLU A 147 10.87 14.28 5.40
N SER A 148 9.98 13.57 6.11
CA SER A 148 10.37 12.34 6.81
C SER A 148 10.51 11.13 5.88
N ARG A 149 9.93 11.21 4.68
CA ARG A 149 9.91 10.13 3.67
C ARG A 149 9.32 8.83 4.22
N ASN A 150 8.34 8.98 5.10
CA ASN A 150 7.64 7.87 5.72
C ASN A 150 6.16 8.19 5.86
N ILE A 151 5.39 7.17 6.24
CA ILE A 151 3.97 7.27 6.55
C ILE A 151 3.79 8.20 7.75
N VAL A 152 3.03 9.27 7.55
CA VAL A 152 2.60 10.21 8.60
C VAL A 152 1.08 10.15 8.84
N GLY A 153 0.33 9.57 7.90
CA GLY A 153 -1.10 9.29 8.04
C GLY A 153 -1.42 7.86 7.63
N PHE A 154 -2.21 7.16 8.44
CA PHE A 154 -2.73 5.83 8.13
C PHE A 154 -4.13 5.71 8.75
N GLU A 155 -5.12 6.13 7.98
CA GLU A 155 -6.52 6.14 8.42
C GLU A 155 -7.27 4.99 7.79
N THR A 156 -8.17 4.38 8.56
CA THR A 156 -8.84 3.15 8.14
C THR A 156 -10.33 3.20 8.44
N LEU A 157 -11.14 2.69 7.52
CA LEU A 157 -12.57 2.46 7.72
C LEU A 157 -12.93 1.09 7.14
N THR A 158 -13.71 0.29 7.87
CA THR A 158 -14.26 -0.97 7.34
C THR A 158 -15.75 -0.80 7.10
N VAL A 159 -16.21 -1.20 5.90
CA VAL A 159 -17.61 -1.12 5.45
C VAL A 159 -18.12 -2.46 4.92
#